data_AF-A0AAE7EH95-F1
#
_entry.id   AF-A0AAE7EH95-F1
#
_cell.length_a   1.000
_cell.length_b   1.000
_cell.length_c   1.000
_cell.angle_alpha   90.00
_cell.angle_beta   90.00
_cell.angle_gamma   90.00
#
_symmetry.space_group_name_H-M   'P 1'
#
loop_
_entity.id
_entity.type
_entity.pdbx_description
1 polymer ?
#
loop_
_entity_poly.entity_id
_entity_poly.type
_entity_poly.pdbx_seq_one_letter_code
_entity_poly.pdbx_strand_id
1 'polypeptide(L)'
;MSNIKGGKMSNSEKKLTMRNRNGICLLNDGQWVVMSNNKILPLKTSDDFWFAFPILECSPQPTKEKLGDDFPYNELLKHALCSESKYWSSLALQWLELISLDEKIKLKEILELIVFDKSHPQRSRHLARKYLKDM
;
A
#
# COMPACT_ATOMS: atom_id res chain seq x y z
N MET A 1 -16.05 2.03 29.53
CA MET A 1 -14.68 2.55 29.73
C MET A 1 -13.72 1.63 29.00
N SER A 2 -13.25 2.02 27.81
CA SER A 2 -12.25 1.23 27.07
C SER A 2 -10.92 1.99 27.06
N ASN A 3 -9.96 1.44 27.80
CA ASN A 3 -8.59 1.92 27.91
C ASN A 3 -7.84 1.55 26.64
N ILE A 4 -7.62 2.51 25.74
CA ILE A 4 -6.66 2.34 24.65
C ILE A 4 -5.28 2.60 25.26
N LYS A 5 -4.58 1.52 25.64
CA LYS A 5 -3.17 1.58 26.03
C LYS A 5 -2.39 2.18 24.85
N GLY A 6 -1.80 3.35 25.08
CA GLY A 6 -0.91 4.01 24.12
C GLY A 6 0.25 3.09 23.77
N GLY A 7 0.22 2.54 22.56
CA GLY A 7 1.37 1.86 21.98
C GLY A 7 2.54 2.86 21.94
N LYS A 8 3.62 2.56 22.65
CA LYS A 8 4.84 3.36 22.55
C LYS A 8 5.38 3.20 21.13
N MET A 9 5.62 4.32 20.44
CA MET A 9 6.21 4.34 19.11
C MET A 9 7.57 3.63 19.13
N SER A 10 7.89 2.90 18.05
CA SER A 10 9.22 2.32 17.90
C SER A 10 10.29 3.40 17.99
N ASN A 11 11.38 3.11 18.70
CA ASN A 11 12.58 3.97 18.70
C ASN A 11 13.31 3.91 17.34
N SER A 12 12.84 3.07 16.41
CA SER A 12 13.29 3.02 15.02
C SER A 12 12.51 4.02 14.14
N GLU A 13 13.24 4.74 13.30
CA GLU A 13 12.83 5.94 12.53
C GLU A 13 11.79 5.71 11.43
N LYS A 14 11.07 4.58 11.44
CA LYS A 14 10.11 4.19 10.40
C LYS A 14 8.79 4.93 10.58
N LYS A 15 8.80 6.21 10.21
CA LYS A 15 7.63 7.10 10.21
C LYS A 15 7.58 7.94 8.94
N LEU A 16 6.46 7.90 8.25
CA LEU A 16 6.18 8.74 7.08
C LEU A 16 4.93 9.58 7.32
N THR A 17 4.97 10.85 6.95
CA THR A 17 3.77 11.69 6.86
C THR A 17 3.27 11.65 5.42
N MET A 18 2.03 11.19 5.24
CA MET A 18 1.36 11.11 3.94
C MET A 18 0.78 12.48 3.54
N ARG A 19 0.41 12.61 2.27
CA ARG A 19 -0.11 13.87 1.70
C ARG A 19 -1.36 14.39 2.39
N ASN A 20 -2.23 13.49 2.87
CA ASN A 20 -3.43 13.82 3.64
C ASN A 20 -3.15 14.20 5.11
N ARG A 21 -1.87 14.39 5.49
CA ARG A 21 -1.38 14.70 6.85
C ARG A 21 -1.53 13.57 7.86
N ASN A 22 -2.03 12.40 7.46
CA ASN A 22 -1.95 11.21 8.29
C ASN A 22 -0.50 10.72 8.33
N GLY A 23 -0.11 10.08 9.43
CA GLY A 23 1.17 9.40 9.55
C GLY A 23 1.02 7.90 9.32
N ILE A 24 2.07 7.24 8.86
CA ILE A 24 2.23 5.79 9.03
C ILE A 24 3.51 5.53 9.81
N CYS A 25 3.46 4.60 10.76
CA CYS A 25 4.64 4.18 11.51
C CYS A 25 4.57 2.73 11.98
N LEU A 26 5.76 2.20 12.30
CA LEU A 26 5.94 0.92 12.97
C LEU A 26 5.97 1.11 14.49
N LEU A 27 5.15 0.36 15.22
CA LEU A 27 5.17 0.33 16.68
C LEU A 27 6.27 -0.61 17.21
N ASN A 28 6.62 -0.49 18.50
CA ASN A 28 7.66 -1.33 19.13
C ASN A 28 7.35 -2.83 19.09
N ASP A 29 6.08 -3.20 18.96
CA ASP A 29 5.61 -4.59 18.86
C ASP A 29 5.63 -5.13 17.42
N GLY A 30 6.15 -4.35 16.46
CA GLY A 30 6.18 -4.73 15.04
C GLY A 30 4.88 -4.47 14.29
N GLN A 31 3.88 -3.86 14.92
CA GLN A 31 2.62 -3.53 14.26
C GLN A 31 2.72 -2.23 13.46
N TRP A 32 2.40 -2.27 12.17
CA TRP A 32 2.19 -1.08 11.36
C TRP A 32 0.85 -0.43 11.69
N VAL A 33 0.85 0.90 11.83
CA VAL A 33 -0.34 1.70 12.15
C VAL A 33 -0.41 3.00 11.34
N VAL A 34 -1.63 3.42 11.02
CA VAL A 34 -1.91 4.76 10.49
C VAL A 34 -2.36 5.68 11.63
N MET A 35 -1.70 6.82 11.75
CA MET A 35 -2.02 7.90 12.68
C MET A 35 -2.89 8.92 11.97
N SER A 36 -4.16 9.05 12.36
CA SER A 36 -5.09 10.02 11.77
C SER A 36 -5.92 10.71 12.84
N ASN A 37 -5.88 12.05 12.92
CA ASN A 37 -6.70 12.87 13.82
C ASN A 37 -6.82 12.28 15.25
N ASN A 38 -5.68 12.01 15.89
CA ASN A 38 -5.55 11.39 17.23
C ASN A 38 -6.01 9.93 17.37
N LYS A 39 -6.32 9.24 16.27
CA LYS A 39 -6.57 7.80 16.25
C LYS A 39 -5.35 7.06 15.77
N ILE A 40 -5.13 5.89 16.37
CA ILE A 40 -4.16 4.89 15.93
C ILE A 40 -4.96 3.76 15.27
N LEU A 41 -4.75 3.54 13.99
CA LEU A 41 -5.48 2.56 13.18
C LEU A 41 -4.51 1.44 12.78
N PRO A 42 -4.59 0.26 13.42
CA PRO A 42 -3.70 -0.84 13.09
C PRO A 42 -3.97 -1.40 11.69
N LEU A 43 -2.92 -1.76 10.96
CA LEU A 43 -3.01 -2.50 9.71
C LEU A 43 -2.97 -4.01 10.02
N LYS A 44 -4.12 -4.58 10.41
CA LYS A 44 -4.21 -6.00 10.83
C LYS A 44 -4.98 -6.88 9.86
N THR A 45 -6.02 -6.32 9.28
CA THR A 45 -6.93 -6.98 8.36
C THR A 45 -6.84 -6.34 6.98
N SER A 46 -7.38 -7.03 5.98
CA SER A 46 -7.50 -6.52 4.61
C SER A 46 -8.11 -5.12 4.55
N ASP A 47 -9.15 -4.90 5.35
CA ASP A 47 -9.98 -3.70 5.29
C ASP A 47 -9.26 -2.50 5.89
N ASP A 48 -8.29 -2.74 6.77
CA ASP A 48 -7.49 -1.69 7.40
C ASP A 48 -6.55 -1.00 6.40
N PHE A 49 -6.15 -1.70 5.33
CA PHE A 49 -5.18 -1.18 4.36
C PHE A 49 -5.69 0.02 3.56
N TRP A 50 -7.01 0.23 3.50
CA TRP A 50 -7.59 1.45 2.93
C TRP A 50 -6.98 2.72 3.56
N PHE A 51 -6.72 2.72 4.87
CA PHE A 51 -6.14 3.89 5.55
C PHE A 51 -4.70 4.19 5.10
N ALA A 52 -4.01 3.20 4.52
CA ALA A 52 -2.64 3.30 4.03
C ALA A 52 -2.55 3.61 2.52
N PHE A 53 -3.66 3.61 1.77
CA PHE A 53 -3.67 3.98 0.35
C PHE A 53 -3.00 5.32 0.03
N PRO A 54 -3.12 6.38 0.87
CA PRO A 54 -2.45 7.65 0.61
C PRO A 54 -0.91 7.57 0.55
N ILE A 55 -0.30 6.47 1.00
CA ILE A 55 1.13 6.19 0.75
C ILE A 55 1.42 6.15 -0.75
N LEU A 56 0.49 5.64 -1.56
CA LEU A 56 0.67 5.46 -2.99
C LEU A 56 0.78 6.80 -3.75
N GLU A 57 0.35 7.90 -3.14
CA GLU A 57 0.54 9.26 -3.67
C GLU A 57 1.95 9.80 -3.45
N CYS A 58 2.73 9.18 -2.55
CA CYS A 58 4.12 9.49 -2.32
C CYS A 58 5.01 8.89 -3.42
N SER A 59 6.21 9.44 -3.59
CA SER A 59 7.20 8.86 -4.50
C SER A 59 7.58 7.44 -4.04
N PRO A 60 7.50 6.42 -4.92
CA PRO A 60 7.69 5.03 -4.51
C PRO A 60 9.06 4.73 -3.88
N GLN A 61 10.15 5.13 -4.55
CA GLN A 61 11.52 4.77 -4.13
C GLN A 61 11.92 5.39 -2.77
N PRO A 62 11.77 6.72 -2.55
CA PRO A 62 12.08 7.32 -1.24
C PRO A 62 11.19 6.78 -0.12
N THR A 63 9.95 6.42 -0.45
CA THR A 63 9.03 5.85 0.54
C THR A 63 9.46 4.45 0.96
N LYS A 64 9.87 3.62 -0.02
CA LYS A 64 10.37 2.27 0.25
C LYS A 64 11.62 2.29 1.12
N GLU A 65 12.56 3.19 0.81
CA GLU A 65 13.78 3.41 1.61
C GLU A 65 13.44 3.81 3.06
N LYS A 66 12.41 4.64 3.25
CA LYS A 66 12.01 5.12 4.57
C LYS A 66 11.28 4.09 5.41
N LEU A 67 10.35 3.36 4.80
CA LEU A 67 9.53 2.37 5.52
C LEU A 67 10.24 1.02 5.66
N GLY A 68 11.19 0.72 4.78
CA GLY A 68 11.90 -0.57 4.72
C GLY A 68 11.06 -1.68 4.08
N ASP A 69 11.69 -2.84 3.90
CA ASP A 69 11.09 -4.03 3.27
C ASP A 69 10.12 -4.81 4.18
N ASP A 70 10.10 -4.49 5.49
CA ASP A 70 9.15 -5.02 6.47
C ASP A 70 7.78 -4.34 6.41
N PHE A 71 7.63 -3.27 5.64
CA PHE A 71 6.32 -2.72 5.35
C PHE A 71 5.55 -3.67 4.42
N PRO A 72 4.29 -4.02 4.72
CA PRO A 72 3.50 -4.96 3.92
C PRO A 72 3.01 -4.37 2.58
N TYR A 73 3.93 -4.09 1.65
CA TYR A 73 3.60 -3.53 0.32
C TYR A 73 2.66 -4.45 -0.46
N ASN A 74 2.84 -5.77 -0.38
CA ASN A 74 1.98 -6.71 -1.11
C ASN A 74 0.51 -6.55 -0.74
N GLU A 75 0.21 -6.43 0.56
CA GLU A 75 -1.17 -6.22 1.02
C GLU A 75 -1.68 -4.84 0.59
N LEU A 76 -0.87 -3.79 0.75
CA LEU A 76 -1.23 -2.45 0.28
C LEU A 76 -1.59 -2.43 -1.21
N LEU A 77 -0.74 -3.01 -2.05
CA LEU A 77 -0.92 -3.03 -3.50
C LEU A 77 -2.08 -3.91 -3.90
N LYS A 78 -2.21 -5.11 -3.33
CA LYS A 78 -3.35 -6.01 -3.55
C LYS A 78 -4.66 -5.30 -3.27
N HIS A 79 -4.81 -4.67 -2.11
CA HIS A 79 -6.04 -3.99 -1.74
C HIS A 79 -6.33 -2.76 -2.60
N ALA A 80 -5.30 -1.97 -2.95
CA ALA A 80 -5.49 -0.82 -3.82
C ALA A 80 -5.87 -1.23 -5.26
N LEU A 81 -5.29 -2.31 -5.80
CA LEU A 81 -5.62 -2.85 -7.11
C LEU A 81 -7.04 -3.43 -7.17
N CYS A 82 -7.48 -4.11 -6.10
CA CYS A 82 -8.84 -4.65 -5.98
C CYS A 82 -9.90 -3.61 -5.61
N SER A 83 -9.51 -2.37 -5.29
CA SER A 83 -10.47 -1.33 -4.95
C SER A 83 -11.28 -0.91 -6.17
N GLU A 84 -12.53 -0.48 -5.96
CA GLU A 84 -13.39 0.08 -7.01
C GLU A 84 -12.86 1.44 -7.54
N SER A 85 -11.85 2.02 -6.85
CA SER A 85 -11.25 3.28 -7.22
C SER A 85 -10.15 3.09 -8.28
N LYS A 86 -10.48 3.51 -9.51
CA LYS A 86 -9.52 3.57 -10.62
C LYS A 86 -8.29 4.43 -10.32
N TYR A 87 -8.44 5.41 -9.43
CA TYR A 87 -7.34 6.27 -8.98
C TYR A 87 -6.32 5.45 -8.18
N TRP A 88 -6.79 4.75 -7.14
CA TRP A 88 -5.92 3.94 -6.28
C TRP A 88 -5.30 2.77 -7.03
N SER A 89 -6.07 2.09 -7.88
CA SER A 89 -5.54 1.00 -8.70
C SER A 89 -4.47 1.49 -9.69
N SER A 90 -4.64 2.68 -10.28
CA SER A 90 -3.65 3.26 -11.18
C SER A 90 -2.38 3.72 -10.48
N LEU A 91 -2.47 4.19 -9.23
CA LEU A 91 -1.29 4.46 -8.41
C LEU A 91 -0.59 3.17 -8.01
N ALA A 92 -1.34 2.17 -7.52
CA ALA A 92 -0.79 0.87 -7.15
C ALA A 92 0.00 0.24 -8.31
N LEU A 93 -0.52 0.31 -9.55
CA LEU A 93 0.18 -0.17 -10.73
C LEU A 93 1.57 0.45 -10.93
N GLN A 94 1.77 1.73 -10.61
CA GLN A 94 3.07 2.39 -10.73
C GLN A 94 4.07 1.87 -9.70
N TRP A 95 3.58 1.47 -8.53
CA TRP A 95 4.41 0.93 -7.45
C TRP A 95 4.90 -0.48 -7.71
N LEU A 96 4.26 -1.26 -8.60
CA LEU A 96 4.75 -2.62 -8.91
C LEU A 96 6.16 -2.59 -9.49
N GLU A 97 6.64 -1.50 -10.10
CA GLU A 97 8.01 -1.45 -10.61
C GLU A 97 9.07 -1.72 -9.52
N LEU A 98 8.75 -1.45 -8.25
CA LEU A 98 9.69 -1.55 -7.12
C LEU A 98 9.55 -2.81 -6.26
N ILE A 99 8.57 -3.65 -6.54
CA ILE A 99 8.41 -4.94 -5.83
C ILE A 99 9.06 -6.05 -6.65
N SER A 100 9.51 -7.10 -5.95
CA SER A 100 10.21 -8.22 -6.57
C SER A 100 9.30 -9.02 -7.51
N LEU A 101 9.89 -9.84 -8.38
CA LEU A 101 9.11 -10.68 -9.29
C LEU A 101 8.17 -11.65 -8.52
N ASP A 102 8.67 -12.30 -7.47
CA ASP A 102 7.89 -13.20 -6.61
C ASP A 102 6.67 -12.52 -6.00
N GLU A 103 6.80 -11.24 -5.66
CA GLU A 103 5.71 -10.41 -5.15
C GLU A 103 4.69 -10.07 -6.23
N LYS A 104 5.15 -9.72 -7.44
CA LYS A 104 4.26 -9.46 -8.58
C LYS A 104 3.45 -10.69 -8.96
N ILE A 105 4.06 -11.88 -8.94
CA ILE A 105 3.39 -13.15 -9.31
C ILE A 105 2.14 -13.38 -8.45
N LYS A 106 2.17 -12.99 -7.16
CA LYS A 106 1.02 -13.08 -6.25
C LYS A 106 -0.16 -12.18 -6.65
N LEU A 107 0.07 -11.21 -7.53
CA LEU A 107 -0.92 -10.27 -8.04
C LEU A 107 -1.42 -10.63 -9.45
N LYS A 108 -0.95 -11.74 -10.04
CA LYS A 108 -1.21 -12.11 -11.44
C LYS A 108 -2.69 -12.07 -11.81
N GLU A 109 -3.54 -12.76 -11.06
CA GLU A 109 -4.99 -12.83 -11.34
C GLU A 109 -5.64 -11.43 -11.32
N ILE A 110 -5.22 -10.57 -10.39
CA ILE A 110 -5.72 -9.19 -10.28
C ILE A 110 -5.30 -8.36 -11.50
N LEU A 111 -4.05 -8.51 -11.96
CA LEU A 111 -3.56 -7.84 -13.14
C LEU A 111 -4.30 -8.29 -14.41
N GLU A 112 -4.59 -9.59 -14.54
CA GLU A 112 -5.39 -10.13 -15.64
C GLU A 112 -6.79 -9.48 -15.67
N LEU A 113 -7.47 -9.39 -14.53
CA LEU A 113 -8.77 -8.71 -14.42
C LEU A 113 -8.70 -7.24 -14.87
N ILE A 114 -7.67 -6.51 -14.44
CA ILE A 114 -7.45 -5.11 -14.86
C ILE A 114 -7.25 -5.01 -16.38
N VAL A 115 -6.56 -5.96 -17.00
CA VAL A 115 -6.31 -5.96 -18.45
C VAL A 115 -7.62 -6.07 -19.25
N PHE A 116 -8.55 -6.92 -18.78
CA PHE A 116 -9.82 -7.19 -19.46
C PHE A 116 -10.88 -6.12 -19.18
N ASP A 117 -10.86 -5.48 -18.01
CA ASP A 117 -11.83 -4.46 -17.68
C ASP A 117 -11.57 -3.14 -18.43
N LYS A 118 -12.43 -2.84 -19.40
CA LYS A 118 -12.40 -1.62 -20.21
C LYS A 118 -12.72 -0.35 -19.41
N SER A 119 -13.24 -0.49 -18.19
CA SER A 119 -13.48 0.64 -17.30
C SER A 119 -12.18 1.27 -16.80
N HIS A 120 -11.08 0.51 -16.71
CA HIS A 120 -9.78 1.04 -16.31
C HIS A 120 -9.14 1.90 -17.41
N PRO A 121 -8.37 2.94 -17.03
CA PRO A 121 -7.63 3.77 -17.99
C PRO A 121 -6.71 2.93 -18.88
N GLN A 122 -6.56 3.33 -20.14
CA GLN A 122 -5.71 2.63 -21.11
C GLN A 122 -4.27 2.44 -20.62
N ARG A 123 -3.71 3.46 -19.96
CA ARG A 123 -2.36 3.40 -19.36
C ARG A 123 -2.27 2.30 -18.30
N SER A 124 -3.26 2.19 -17.43
CA SER A 124 -3.31 1.18 -16.36
C SER A 124 -3.36 -0.23 -16.94
N ARG A 125 -4.20 -0.46 -17.96
CA ARG A 125 -4.25 -1.75 -18.68
C ARG A 125 -2.95 -2.06 -19.40
N HIS A 126 -2.26 -1.06 -19.95
CA HIS A 126 -0.96 -1.26 -20.59
C HIS A 126 0.12 -1.66 -19.57
N LEU A 127 0.18 -1.00 -18.40
CA LEU A 127 1.10 -1.38 -17.32
C LEU A 127 0.83 -2.80 -16.81
N ALA A 128 -0.43 -3.16 -16.57
CA ALA A 128 -0.79 -4.51 -16.17
C ALA A 128 -0.33 -5.56 -17.20
N ARG A 129 -0.52 -5.31 -18.51
CA ARG A 129 0.01 -6.18 -19.57
C ARG A 129 1.53 -6.26 -19.59
N LYS A 130 2.22 -5.15 -19.33
CA LYS A 130 3.69 -5.13 -19.24
C LYS A 130 4.14 -6.09 -18.14
N TYR A 131 3.62 -5.93 -16.92
CA TYR A 131 4.01 -6.78 -15.80
C TYR A 131 3.67 -8.24 -16.01
N LEU A 132 2.52 -8.57 -16.61
CA LEU A 132 2.17 -9.96 -16.94
C LEU A 132 3.11 -10.61 -17.97
N LYS A 133 3.78 -9.83 -18.83
CA LYS A 133 4.78 -10.35 -19.78
C LYS A 133 6.15 -10.56 -19.14
N ASP A 134 6.44 -9.78 -18.10
CA ASP A 134 7.69 -9.83 -17.35
C ASP A 134 7.67 -10.92 -16.26
N MET A 135 6.55 -11.66 -16.12
CA MET A 135 6.36 -12.79 -15.22
C MET A 135 6.65 -14.13 -15.89
#